data_AF-A0A495U369-F1
#
_entry.id   AF-A0A495U369-F1
#
_cell.length_a   1.000
_cell.length_b   1.000
_cell.length_c   1.000
_cell.angle_alpha   90.00
_cell.angle_beta   90.00
_cell.angle_gamma   90.00
#
_symmetry.space_group_name_H-M   'P 1'
#
loop_
_entity.id
_entity.type
_entity.pdbx_description
1 polymer ?
#
loop_
_entity_poly.entity_id
_entity_poly.type
_entity_poly.pdbx_seq_one_letter_code
_entity_poly.pdbx_strand_id
1 'polypeptide(L)'
;MWKTSIVAVLLGTSLLANAQQPPAQQVVQWQLQVLSDGQQIDAFEGTTTVGQARTDTHHRMVQHNVGCKDQPAGNLDLSRTLTISPLRADANQIMLSIDAQETLEDPTARQTDIGCKLPPQPRQVNASHPGLMVTPGQWASWTIVNANPNLVYRVRASLADSASNGK
;
A
#
# COMPACT_ATOMS: atom_id res chain seq x y z
N MET A 1 -79.34 -36.94 15.56
CA MET A 1 -78.50 -36.95 14.34
C MET A 1 -77.50 -35.80 14.46
N TRP A 2 -76.38 -36.04 15.13
CA TRP A 2 -75.00 -35.99 14.60
C TRP A 2 -74.72 -34.82 13.64
N LYS A 3 -73.90 -33.85 14.08
CA LYS A 3 -72.81 -33.29 13.27
C LYS A 3 -71.69 -32.75 14.19
N THR A 4 -70.56 -33.44 14.15
CA THR A 4 -69.30 -33.15 14.82
C THR A 4 -68.53 -32.07 14.05
N SER A 5 -68.04 -31.03 14.73
CA SER A 5 -67.10 -30.05 14.17
C SER A 5 -65.68 -30.40 14.60
N ILE A 6 -64.79 -30.63 13.64
CA ILE A 6 -63.36 -30.88 13.85
C ILE A 6 -62.64 -29.52 13.82
N VAL A 7 -61.98 -29.16 14.92
CA VAL A 7 -61.05 -28.02 14.99
C VAL A 7 -59.67 -28.53 14.60
N ALA A 8 -59.15 -28.08 13.46
CA ALA A 8 -57.78 -28.33 13.06
C ALA A 8 -56.89 -27.17 13.54
N VAL A 9 -56.14 -27.38 14.62
CA VAL A 9 -55.07 -26.47 15.06
C VAL A 9 -53.80 -26.82 14.29
N LEU A 10 -53.45 -26.02 13.29
CA LEU A 10 -52.16 -26.09 12.61
C LEU A 10 -51.09 -25.42 13.49
N LEU A 11 -50.30 -26.23 14.19
CA LEU A 11 -49.07 -25.82 14.85
C LEU A 11 -48.00 -25.55 13.79
N GLY A 12 -47.84 -24.28 13.42
CA GLY A 12 -46.74 -23.83 12.57
C GLY A 12 -45.42 -23.92 13.35
N THR A 13 -44.57 -24.86 12.99
CA THR A 13 -43.19 -24.93 13.48
C THR A 13 -42.36 -23.85 12.78
N SER A 14 -42.11 -22.74 13.49
CA SER A 14 -41.17 -21.70 13.05
C SER A 14 -39.76 -22.27 13.05
N LEU A 15 -39.21 -22.59 11.87
CA LEU A 15 -37.79 -22.86 11.70
C LEU A 15 -37.03 -21.55 11.90
N LEU A 16 -36.41 -21.38 13.08
CA LEU A 16 -35.45 -20.31 13.32
C LEU A 16 -34.16 -20.64 12.56
N ALA A 17 -34.06 -20.16 11.33
CA ALA A 17 -32.81 -20.11 10.60
C ALA A 17 -31.89 -19.10 11.30
N ASN A 18 -30.93 -19.58 12.09
CA ASN A 18 -29.83 -18.76 12.58
C ASN A 18 -28.96 -18.38 11.37
N ALA A 19 -29.21 -17.20 10.81
CA ALA A 19 -28.29 -16.59 9.86
C ALA A 19 -26.97 -16.35 10.61
N GLN A 20 -25.97 -17.19 10.38
CA GLN A 20 -24.63 -16.98 10.90
C GLN A 20 -24.14 -15.63 10.37
N GLN A 21 -23.92 -14.67 11.26
CA GLN A 21 -23.35 -13.38 10.88
C GLN A 21 -22.02 -13.64 10.16
N PRO A 22 -21.81 -13.05 8.97
CA PRO A 22 -20.52 -13.15 8.29
C PRO A 22 -19.41 -12.71 9.25
N PRO A 23 -18.25 -13.40 9.26
CA PRO A 23 -17.12 -12.97 10.07
C PRO A 23 -16.78 -11.51 9.73
N ALA A 24 -16.60 -10.68 10.77
CA ALA A 24 -16.23 -9.28 10.60
C ALA A 24 -14.93 -9.20 9.78
N GLN A 25 -14.98 -8.52 8.64
CA GLN A 25 -13.82 -8.33 7.79
C GLN A 25 -12.82 -7.44 8.52
N GLN A 26 -11.60 -7.94 8.69
CA GLN A 26 -10.52 -7.18 9.31
C GLN A 26 -10.12 -6.04 8.39
N VAL A 27 -9.94 -4.87 8.97
CA VAL A 27 -9.52 -3.66 8.27
C VAL A 27 -8.18 -3.22 8.84
N VAL A 28 -7.23 -2.90 7.96
CA VAL A 28 -5.87 -2.51 8.35
C VAL A 28 -5.63 -1.07 7.96
N GLN A 29 -5.29 -0.23 8.92
CA GLN A 29 -4.71 1.09 8.66
C GLN A 29 -3.20 0.95 8.55
N TRP A 30 -2.59 1.63 7.59
CA TRP A 30 -1.18 1.52 7.29
C TRP A 30 -0.58 2.86 6.88
N GLN A 31 0.70 3.00 7.15
CA GLN A 31 1.55 4.11 6.75
C GLN A 31 2.83 3.52 6.16
N LEU A 32 3.31 4.09 5.06
CA LEU A 32 4.55 3.72 4.41
C LEU A 32 5.41 4.97 4.21
N GLN A 33 6.66 4.91 4.64
CA GLN A 33 7.68 5.91 4.38
C GLN A 33 8.64 5.40 3.32
N VAL A 34 8.98 6.26 2.36
CA VAL A 34 10.01 5.99 1.37
C VAL A 34 11.27 6.73 1.78
N LEU A 35 12.35 5.98 2.01
CA LEU A 35 13.64 6.51 2.43
C LEU A 35 14.65 6.33 1.30
N SER A 36 15.31 7.42 0.91
CA SER A 36 16.47 7.41 0.02
C SER A 36 17.70 7.81 0.82
N ASP A 37 18.70 6.94 0.86
CA ASP A 37 19.94 7.12 1.63
C ASP A 37 19.68 7.55 3.09
N GLY A 38 18.63 6.95 3.70
CA GLY A 38 18.22 7.21 5.08
C GLY A 38 17.32 8.43 5.28
N GLN A 39 17.13 9.29 4.28
CA GLN A 39 16.23 10.44 4.35
C GLN A 39 14.84 10.09 3.82
N GLN A 40 13.78 10.43 4.55
CA GLN A 40 12.42 10.31 4.04
C GLN A 40 12.22 11.28 2.87
N ILE A 41 11.81 10.74 1.71
CA ILE A 41 11.58 11.50 0.48
C ILE A 41 10.12 11.47 0.01
N ASP A 42 9.34 10.51 0.50
CA ASP A 42 7.91 10.33 0.19
C ASP A 42 7.20 9.59 1.33
N ALA A 43 5.88 9.61 1.32
CA ALA A 43 5.05 8.82 2.23
C ALA A 43 3.69 8.48 1.60
N PHE A 44 3.16 7.32 1.96
CA PHE A 44 1.82 6.87 1.62
C PHE A 44 1.08 6.46 2.88
N GLU A 45 -0.23 6.55 2.87
CA GLU A 45 -1.06 6.02 3.94
C GLU A 45 -2.41 5.57 3.41
N GLY A 46 -3.07 4.71 4.17
CA GLY A 46 -4.39 4.25 3.81
C GLY A 46 -4.98 3.27 4.79
N THR A 47 -6.23 2.94 4.53
CA THR A 47 -6.98 1.91 5.23
C THR A 47 -7.46 0.91 4.18
N THR A 48 -7.18 -0.37 4.38
CA THR A 48 -7.46 -1.43 3.41
C THR A 48 -7.99 -2.66 4.11
N THR A 49 -9.09 -3.20 3.61
CA THR A 49 -9.69 -4.43 4.11
C THR A 49 -8.80 -5.62 3.75
N VAL A 50 -8.66 -6.59 4.66
CA VAL A 50 -7.91 -7.83 4.40
C VAL A 50 -8.49 -8.54 3.18
N GLY A 51 -7.60 -8.97 2.28
CA GLY A 51 -7.94 -9.58 0.99
C GLY A 51 -8.21 -8.58 -0.14
N GLN A 52 -8.19 -7.27 0.13
CA GLN A 52 -8.23 -6.22 -0.89
C GLN A 52 -6.85 -5.59 -1.08
N ALA A 53 -6.70 -4.83 -2.16
CA ALA A 53 -5.50 -4.06 -2.45
C ALA A 53 -5.86 -2.60 -2.68
N ARG A 54 -4.94 -1.71 -2.30
CA ARG A 54 -5.00 -0.28 -2.62
C ARG A 54 -3.76 0.08 -3.42
N THR A 55 -3.97 0.81 -4.51
CA THR A 55 -2.90 1.35 -5.34
C THR A 55 -2.92 2.87 -5.29
N ASP A 56 -1.76 3.48 -5.13
CA ASP A 56 -1.56 4.92 -5.19
C ASP A 56 -0.34 5.26 -6.05
N THR A 57 -0.31 6.46 -6.63
CA THR A 57 0.81 6.94 -7.44
C THR A 57 1.13 8.39 -7.14
N HIS A 58 2.36 8.65 -6.72
CA HIS A 58 2.88 10.00 -6.51
C HIS A 58 3.85 10.36 -7.64
N HIS A 59 3.83 11.63 -8.05
CA HIS A 59 4.77 12.21 -9.01
C HIS A 59 5.59 13.32 -8.37
N ARG A 60 6.84 13.47 -8.80
CA ARG A 60 7.73 14.57 -8.42
C ARG A 60 8.57 14.97 -9.62
N MET A 61 8.41 16.22 -10.04
CA MET A 61 9.33 16.86 -10.97
C MET A 61 10.63 17.23 -10.27
N VAL A 62 11.76 16.85 -10.86
CA VAL A 62 13.10 17.29 -10.45
C VAL A 62 13.73 18.07 -11.59
N GLN A 63 14.38 19.18 -11.24
CA GLN A 63 15.05 20.06 -12.19
C GLN A 63 16.55 20.03 -11.95
N HIS A 64 17.30 19.94 -13.05
CA HIS A 64 18.75 19.88 -13.10
C HIS A 64 19.29 21.00 -13.99
N ASN A 65 20.35 21.63 -13.51
CA ASN A 65 21.20 22.45 -14.37
C ASN A 65 21.99 21.56 -15.32
N VAL A 66 22.03 21.93 -16.59
CA VAL A 66 22.65 21.16 -17.68
C VAL A 66 23.32 22.10 -18.70
N GLY A 67 24.04 21.51 -19.65
CA GLY A 67 24.76 22.21 -20.70
C GLY A 67 26.06 22.86 -20.22
N CYS A 68 26.80 23.47 -21.14
CA CYS A 68 28.11 24.07 -20.86
C CYS A 68 28.00 25.31 -19.96
N LYS A 69 26.81 25.91 -19.86
CA LYS A 69 26.53 27.09 -19.04
C LYS A 69 25.92 26.74 -17.68
N ASP A 70 25.71 25.45 -17.40
CA ASP A 70 25.07 24.93 -16.19
C ASP A 70 23.76 25.67 -15.84
N GLN A 71 22.81 25.66 -16.79
CA GLN A 71 21.53 26.35 -16.67
C GLN A 71 20.37 25.38 -16.48
N PRO A 72 19.29 25.78 -15.78
CA PRO A 72 18.15 24.91 -15.48
C PRO A 72 17.39 24.55 -16.76
N ALA A 73 17.65 23.37 -17.31
CA ALA A 73 17.01 22.89 -18.54
C ALA A 73 16.79 21.37 -18.58
N GLY A 74 17.30 20.61 -17.60
CA GLY A 74 16.98 19.19 -17.46
C GLY A 74 15.80 19.03 -16.53
N ASN A 75 14.65 18.59 -17.02
CA ASN A 75 13.51 18.24 -16.18
C ASN A 75 13.27 16.74 -16.24
N LEU A 76 12.98 16.13 -15.11
CA LEU A 76 12.69 14.71 -15.00
C LEU A 76 11.45 14.50 -14.13
N ASP A 77 10.44 13.83 -14.66
CA ASP A 77 9.29 13.39 -13.88
C ASP A 77 9.62 12.05 -13.23
N LEU A 78 9.68 12.05 -11.91
CA LEU A 78 9.83 10.84 -11.10
C LEU A 78 8.46 10.39 -10.63
N SER A 79 8.22 9.10 -10.65
CA SER A 79 6.95 8.51 -10.24
C SER A 79 7.18 7.36 -9.27
N ARG A 80 6.24 7.20 -8.34
CA ARG A 80 6.20 6.09 -7.40
C ARG A 80 4.81 5.52 -7.36
N THR A 81 4.65 4.29 -7.81
CA THR A 81 3.40 3.56 -7.72
C THR A 81 3.53 2.49 -6.65
N LEU A 82 2.69 2.57 -5.64
CA LEU A 82 2.61 1.62 -4.54
C LEU A 82 1.29 0.85 -4.63
N THR A 83 1.35 -0.47 -4.60
CA THR A 83 0.18 -1.33 -4.32
C THR A 83 0.41 -2.09 -3.03
N ILE A 84 -0.54 -2.01 -2.11
CA ILE A 84 -0.46 -2.70 -0.82
C ILE A 84 -1.73 -3.49 -0.55
N SER A 85 -1.55 -4.73 -0.11
CA SER A 85 -2.65 -5.65 0.20
C SER A 85 -2.41 -6.35 1.53
N PRO A 86 -3.24 -6.09 2.55
CA PRO A 86 -3.24 -6.90 3.76
C PRO A 86 -3.77 -8.30 3.45
N LEU A 87 -2.92 -9.31 3.62
CA LEU A 87 -3.25 -10.71 3.35
C LEU A 87 -3.84 -11.40 4.58
N ARG A 88 -3.31 -11.07 5.76
CA ARG A 88 -3.79 -11.51 7.08
C ARG A 88 -3.55 -10.41 8.10
N ALA A 89 -4.44 -10.30 9.07
CA ALA A 89 -4.27 -9.36 10.17
C ALA A 89 -4.94 -9.90 11.43
N ASP A 90 -4.20 -9.88 12.53
CA ASP A 90 -4.68 -10.14 13.88
C ASP A 90 -3.99 -9.21 14.88
N ALA A 91 -4.28 -9.38 16.17
CA ALA A 91 -3.75 -8.54 17.23
C ALA A 91 -2.22 -8.65 17.43
N ASN A 92 -1.58 -9.70 16.90
CA ASN A 92 -0.16 -9.97 17.06
C ASN A 92 0.65 -9.67 15.79
N GLN A 93 0.07 -9.91 14.62
CA GLN A 93 0.79 -9.81 13.35
C GLN A 93 -0.12 -9.38 12.20
N ILE A 94 0.44 -8.57 11.30
CA ILE A 94 -0.16 -8.18 10.03
C ILE A 94 0.79 -8.65 8.92
N MET A 95 0.26 -9.35 7.94
CA MET A 95 0.99 -9.80 6.76
C MET A 95 0.55 -8.98 5.55
N LEU A 96 1.48 -8.26 4.93
CA LEU A 96 1.22 -7.38 3.78
C LEU A 96 1.90 -7.92 2.53
N SER A 97 1.19 -7.97 1.41
CA SER A 97 1.82 -7.96 0.08
C SER A 97 2.05 -6.51 -0.33
N ILE A 98 3.23 -6.20 -0.85
CA ILE A 98 3.60 -4.86 -1.30
C ILE A 98 4.25 -4.96 -2.68
N ASP A 99 3.74 -4.22 -3.65
CA ASP A 99 4.33 -4.06 -4.98
C ASP A 99 4.67 -2.59 -5.18
N ALA A 100 5.86 -2.31 -5.71
CA ALA A 100 6.36 -0.98 -5.97
C ALA A 100 6.92 -0.86 -7.39
N GLN A 101 6.56 0.22 -8.08
CA GLN A 101 7.15 0.63 -9.35
C GLN A 101 7.69 2.04 -9.20
N GLU A 102 8.97 2.22 -9.45
CA GLU A 102 9.69 3.48 -9.24
C GLU A 102 10.32 3.95 -10.54
N THR A 103 10.07 5.21 -10.90
CA THR A 103 10.92 5.96 -11.82
C THR A 103 11.92 6.77 -10.98
N LEU A 104 13.18 6.33 -10.98
CA LEU A 104 14.28 6.98 -10.25
C LEU A 104 15.22 7.69 -11.21
N GLU A 105 16.03 8.61 -10.68
CA GLU A 105 17.16 9.14 -11.44
C GLU A 105 18.27 8.09 -11.52
N ASP A 106 18.88 7.99 -12.70
CA ASP A 106 20.17 7.31 -12.86
C ASP A 106 21.26 8.17 -12.20
N PRO A 107 21.98 7.63 -11.21
CA PRO A 107 23.03 8.35 -10.49
C PRO A 107 24.26 8.69 -11.36
N THR A 108 24.34 8.12 -12.57
CA THR A 108 25.49 8.29 -13.47
C THR A 108 25.48 9.68 -14.11
N ALA A 109 26.39 10.55 -13.67
CA ALA A 109 26.63 11.84 -14.32
C ALA A 109 27.09 11.61 -15.77
N ARG A 110 26.46 12.32 -16.71
CA ARG A 110 26.76 12.24 -18.14
C ARG A 110 27.23 13.57 -18.69
N GLN A 111 28.11 13.50 -19.67
CA GLN A 111 28.65 14.66 -20.37
C GLN A 111 28.72 14.40 -21.87
N THR A 112 28.73 15.47 -22.65
CA THR A 112 29.09 15.42 -24.08
C THR A 112 30.59 15.16 -24.26
N ASP A 113 31.02 14.90 -25.48
CA ASP A 113 32.43 14.78 -25.90
C ASP A 113 33.27 16.04 -25.59
N ILE A 114 32.64 17.21 -25.60
CA ILE A 114 33.24 18.49 -25.18
C ILE A 114 33.08 18.79 -23.67
N GLY A 115 32.59 17.84 -22.87
CA GLY A 115 32.53 17.93 -21.41
C GLY A 115 31.30 18.66 -20.82
N CYS A 116 30.30 19.00 -21.64
CA CYS A 116 29.12 19.70 -21.15
C CYS A 116 28.15 18.74 -20.45
N LYS A 117 27.60 19.14 -19.30
CA LYS A 117 26.71 18.31 -18.47
C LYS A 117 25.43 17.95 -19.22
N LEU A 118 25.06 16.68 -19.21
CA LEU A 118 23.81 16.16 -19.75
C LEU A 118 22.80 15.93 -18.61
N PRO A 119 21.48 16.00 -18.89
CA PRO A 119 20.47 15.66 -17.90
C PRO A 119 20.60 14.20 -17.44
N PRO A 120 20.35 13.91 -16.15
CA PRO A 120 20.20 12.54 -15.69
C PRO A 120 19.05 11.86 -16.45
N GLN A 121 19.14 10.54 -16.63
CA GLN A 121 18.06 9.79 -17.28
C GLN A 121 17.21 9.07 -16.23
N PRO A 122 15.94 8.81 -16.54
CA PRO A 122 15.13 7.94 -15.70
C PRO A 122 15.64 6.50 -15.78
N ARG A 123 15.51 5.77 -14.67
CA ARG A 123 15.58 4.32 -14.61
C ARG A 123 14.35 3.76 -13.90
N GLN A 124 13.85 2.64 -14.39
CA GLN A 124 12.70 1.95 -13.79
C GLN A 124 13.19 0.89 -12.79
N VAL A 125 12.51 0.80 -11.64
CA VAL A 125 12.69 -0.28 -10.67
C VAL A 125 11.33 -0.85 -10.33
N ASN A 126 11.20 -2.17 -10.44
CA ASN A 126 10.03 -2.91 -9.97
C ASN A 126 10.46 -3.83 -8.84
N ALA A 127 9.71 -3.84 -7.74
CA ALA A 127 9.99 -4.70 -6.61
C ALA A 127 8.69 -5.18 -5.96
N SER A 128 8.72 -6.40 -5.42
CA SER A 128 7.59 -7.02 -4.76
C SER A 128 8.02 -7.71 -3.47
N HIS A 129 7.24 -7.56 -2.41
CA HIS A 129 7.37 -8.30 -1.17
C HIS A 129 6.05 -9.03 -0.89
N PRO A 130 5.96 -10.36 -1.09
CA PRO A 130 4.69 -11.08 -1.12
C PRO A 130 4.05 -11.33 0.27
N GLY A 131 4.78 -11.06 1.36
CA GLY A 131 4.29 -11.32 2.72
C GLY A 131 5.17 -10.68 3.79
N LEU A 132 5.26 -9.36 3.80
CA LEU A 132 5.99 -8.62 4.82
C LEU A 132 5.25 -8.72 6.14
N MET A 133 5.92 -9.25 7.16
CA MET A 133 5.37 -9.35 8.50
C MET A 133 5.60 -8.05 9.25
N VAL A 134 4.52 -7.48 9.76
CA VAL A 134 4.52 -6.22 10.51
C VAL A 134 3.88 -6.49 11.87
N THR A 135 4.62 -6.21 12.94
CA THR A 135 4.04 -6.18 14.28
C THR A 135 3.14 -4.95 14.40
N PRO A 136 1.88 -5.08 14.86
CA PRO A 136 0.95 -3.96 14.94
C PRO A 136 1.53 -2.73 15.63
N GLY A 137 1.45 -1.58 14.98
CA GLY A 137 1.94 -0.31 15.49
C GLY A 137 3.47 -0.15 15.48
N GLN A 138 4.24 -1.11 14.96
CA GLN A 138 5.69 -1.03 14.80
C GLN A 138 6.08 -0.85 13.33
N TRP A 139 7.30 -0.35 13.10
CA TRP A 139 7.86 -0.24 11.76
C TRP A 139 8.57 -1.54 11.35
N ALA A 140 8.24 -2.04 10.16
CA ALA A 140 9.03 -3.03 9.44
C ALA A 140 9.72 -2.35 8.25
N SER A 141 10.90 -2.82 7.87
CA SER A 141 11.69 -2.25 6.77
C SER A 141 11.87 -3.27 5.65
N TRP A 142 11.83 -2.80 4.41
CA TRP A 142 12.11 -3.57 3.22
C TRP A 142 13.00 -2.75 2.27
N THR A 143 14.16 -3.29 1.91
CA THR A 143 15.08 -2.62 0.97
C THR A 143 14.69 -2.98 -0.47
N ILE A 144 14.43 -1.95 -1.27
CA ILE A 144 14.05 -2.06 -2.68
C ILE A 144 15.27 -1.93 -3.60
N VAL A 145 16.15 -0.97 -3.29
CA VAL A 145 17.42 -0.77 -4.00
C VAL A 145 18.54 -0.72 -2.97
N ASN A 146 19.59 -1.51 -3.16
CA ASN A 146 20.67 -1.59 -2.18
C ASN A 146 21.63 -0.38 -2.23
N ALA A 147 21.81 0.26 -3.40
CA ALA A 147 22.70 1.41 -3.56
C ALA A 147 22.35 2.26 -4.80
N ASN A 148 22.79 3.52 -4.75
CA ASN A 148 22.72 4.52 -5.81
C ASN A 148 21.30 4.81 -6.39
N PRO A 149 20.37 5.33 -5.57
CA PRO A 149 20.46 5.47 -4.11
C PRO A 149 20.07 4.17 -3.39
N ASN A 150 20.40 4.06 -2.11
CA ASN A 150 19.79 3.06 -1.25
C ASN A 150 18.32 3.45 -1.02
N LEU A 151 17.38 2.61 -1.47
CA LEU A 151 15.94 2.88 -1.35
C LEU A 151 15.30 1.86 -0.41
N VAL A 152 14.73 2.34 0.69
CA VAL A 152 14.11 1.52 1.74
C VAL A 152 12.68 1.97 1.98
N TYR A 153 11.76 1.03 1.98
CA TYR A 153 10.38 1.25 2.38
C TYR A 153 10.22 0.82 3.83
N ARG A 154 9.72 1.72 4.66
CA ARG A 154 9.33 1.40 6.04
C ARG A 154 7.84 1.42 6.11
N VAL A 155 7.23 0.33 6.59
CA VAL A 155 5.78 0.22 6.74
C VAL A 155 5.42 0.04 8.20
N ARG A 156 4.35 0.70 8.62
CA ARG A 156 3.69 0.53 9.91
C ARG A 156 2.23 0.24 9.63
N ALA A 157 1.67 -0.75 10.31
CA ALA A 157 0.28 -1.12 10.14
C ALA A 157 -0.35 -1.47 11.48
N SER A 158 -1.66 -1.31 11.61
CA SER A 158 -2.45 -1.82 12.73
C SER A 158 -3.85 -2.18 12.26
N LEU A 159 -4.57 -3.00 13.03
CA LEU A 159 -6.01 -3.11 12.84
C LEU A 159 -6.64 -1.73 13.02
N ALA A 160 -7.63 -1.41 12.18
CA ALA A 160 -8.48 -0.25 12.37
C ALA A 160 -9.51 -0.60 13.46
N ASP A 161 -9.71 0.30 14.42
CA ASP A 161 -10.68 0.06 15.49
C ASP A 161 -12.10 -0.01 14.90
N SER A 162 -12.84 -1.07 15.25
CA SER A 162 -14.27 -1.25 14.92
C SER A 162 -15.18 -0.30 15.70
N ALA A 163 -14.79 0.97 15.89
CA ALA A 163 -15.45 1.91 16.78
C ALA A 163 -15.83 3.21 16.05
N SER A 164 -16.64 3.11 14.98
CA SER A 164 -17.33 4.29 14.43
C SER A 164 -18.59 3.95 13.62
N ASN A 165 -19.43 3.02 14.07
CA ASN A 165 -20.80 2.93 13.56
C ASN A 165 -21.74 2.42 14.66
N GLY A 166 -22.31 3.36 15.40
CA GLY A 166 -23.21 3.11 16.51
C GLY A 166 -23.48 4.38 17.30
N LYS A 167 -24.09 5.37 16.65
CA LYS A 167 -24.81 6.44 17.33
C LYS A 167 -26.12 6.72 16.62
#